data_AF-A0A1G8LF51-F1
#
_entry.id   AF-A0A1G8LF51-F1
#
_cell.length_a   1.000
_cell.length_b   1.000
_cell.length_c   1.000
_cell.angle_alpha   90.00
_cell.angle_beta   90.00
_cell.angle_gamma   90.00
#
_symmetry.space_group_name_H-M   'P 1'
#
loop_
_entity.id
_entity.type
_entity.pdbx_description
1 polymer ?
#
loop_
_entity_poly.entity_id
_entity_poly.type
_entity_poly.pdbx_seq_one_letter_code
_entity_poly.pdbx_strand_id
1 'polypeptide(L)'
;MNKLIIYLLPLLILISCNGQEKKDNSLNDRRRNIKKDTLSEPINFLDLKYQKKGYSIPDNLTGNLNPSYSFFDINMGCFTVDYIGKTKKERDFWNIKDSSGYFNNDFPENEAKKSNRIRDILNTRKDNYYIIANYLDKKYIQNFDVTSGEFDITENAERKIYLYLGNNKWELLKSIKSKDIPEDYLKFCLDLLKGNGKIQDNKDEKLSDSIVFPKISRWSSDCNQEEYRKDIIIETNINNVQFSIYGRFSMNAQLKKINTDKYEFYFTDFPPIIPLPDNMQIWDDMDNTKPVGTIEIVSESKLILIWFGFYHKKLKKNIETENPFDKNNLAAVLVPCKK
;
A
#
# COMPACT_ATOMS: atom_id res chain seq x y z
N MET A 1 64.84 -13.84 -29.31
CA MET A 1 64.99 -13.16 -28.01
C MET A 1 64.30 -11.80 -28.09
N ASN A 2 63.44 -11.51 -27.11
CA ASN A 2 62.85 -10.21 -26.73
C ASN A 2 61.91 -9.55 -27.76
N LYS A 3 60.57 -9.61 -27.59
CA LYS A 3 59.72 -8.82 -26.67
C LYS A 3 59.98 -7.31 -26.78
N LEU A 4 58.98 -6.51 -27.20
CA LEU A 4 58.25 -5.54 -26.35
C LEU A 4 57.40 -4.55 -27.19
N ILE A 5 56.13 -4.47 -26.80
CA ILE A 5 55.29 -3.26 -26.63
C ILE A 5 54.91 -2.43 -27.87
N ILE A 6 53.65 -2.62 -28.26
CA ILE A 6 52.80 -1.65 -28.95
C ILE A 6 52.45 -0.54 -27.95
N TYR A 7 52.99 0.67 -28.14
CA TYR A 7 52.49 1.87 -27.49
C TYR A 7 51.28 2.39 -28.27
N LEU A 8 50.10 2.34 -27.63
CA LEU A 8 48.90 3.02 -28.07
C LEU A 8 49.07 4.52 -27.85
N LEU A 9 49.20 5.28 -28.94
CA LEU A 9 49.03 6.73 -28.96
C LEU A 9 47.61 7.10 -28.51
N PRO A 10 47.42 7.98 -27.50
CA PRO A 10 46.18 8.73 -27.39
C PRO A 10 46.22 9.92 -28.36
N LEU A 11 45.24 9.91 -29.27
CA LEU A 11 44.93 10.95 -30.24
C LEU A 11 44.54 12.26 -29.49
N LEU A 12 45.48 13.19 -29.36
CA LEU A 12 45.21 14.58 -29.01
C LEU A 12 44.68 15.31 -30.25
N ILE A 13 43.37 15.57 -30.30
CA ILE A 13 42.81 16.56 -31.22
C ILE A 13 42.40 17.79 -30.40
N LEU A 14 43.16 18.86 -30.64
CA LEU A 14 42.98 20.25 -30.22
C LEU A 14 41.86 20.92 -31.02
N ILE A 15 40.81 21.44 -30.36
CA ILE A 15 39.95 22.56 -30.83
C ILE A 15 39.25 23.12 -29.56
N SER A 16 39.23 24.38 -29.16
CA SER A 16 39.86 25.65 -29.53
C SER A 16 39.60 26.57 -28.33
N CYS A 17 40.65 27.16 -27.75
CA CYS A 17 40.54 28.33 -26.89
C CYS A 17 40.57 29.55 -27.80
N ASN A 18 39.53 30.38 -27.76
CA ASN A 18 39.59 31.74 -28.32
C ASN A 18 39.06 32.73 -27.29
N GLY A 19 39.93 33.66 -26.90
CA GLY A 19 39.55 35.01 -26.50
C GLY A 19 39.36 35.28 -25.00
N GLN A 20 40.47 35.43 -24.27
CA GLN A 20 40.51 36.39 -23.15
C GLN A 20 40.89 37.76 -23.71
N GLU A 21 40.00 38.75 -23.58
CA GLU A 21 40.41 40.15 -23.43
C GLU A 21 39.84 40.67 -22.10
N LYS A 22 40.76 41.04 -21.20
CA LYS A 22 40.50 41.90 -20.06
C LYS A 22 40.62 43.35 -20.52
N LYS A 23 39.59 44.16 -20.28
CA LYS A 23 39.75 45.60 -20.00
C LYS A 23 38.74 46.02 -18.94
N ASP A 24 39.29 46.45 -17.82
CA ASP A 24 38.60 47.03 -16.68
C ASP A 24 38.04 48.43 -16.97
N ASN A 25 37.01 48.75 -16.17
CA ASN A 25 36.48 50.07 -15.83
C ASN A 25 35.63 50.83 -16.86
N SER A 26 34.31 50.77 -16.68
CA SER A 26 33.58 51.94 -16.16
C SER A 26 32.18 51.56 -15.68
N LEU A 27 31.85 52.07 -14.50
CA LEU A 27 30.49 52.17 -13.97
C LEU A 27 29.59 52.83 -15.02
N ASN A 28 28.58 52.10 -15.49
CA ASN A 28 27.35 52.75 -15.90
C ASN A 28 26.14 51.86 -15.60
N ASP A 29 25.39 52.39 -14.65
CA ASP A 29 24.10 52.01 -14.11
C ASP A 29 23.07 51.80 -15.24
N ARG A 30 23.03 50.61 -15.84
CA ARG A 30 21.85 50.14 -16.54
C ARG A 30 20.99 49.37 -15.56
N ARG A 31 20.15 50.13 -14.84
CA ARG A 31 18.93 49.66 -14.18
C ARG A 31 18.12 48.80 -15.15
N ARG A 32 18.43 47.50 -15.20
CA ARG A 32 17.43 46.50 -15.50
C ARG A 32 16.50 46.53 -14.31
N ASN A 33 15.31 47.09 -14.53
CA ASN A 33 14.17 46.91 -13.65
C ASN A 33 14.02 45.42 -13.38
N ILE A 34 14.61 44.96 -12.28
CA ILE A 34 14.21 43.72 -11.62
C ILE A 34 12.77 44.04 -11.23
N LYS A 35 11.82 43.57 -12.05
CA LYS A 35 10.46 43.39 -11.59
C LYS A 35 10.61 42.59 -10.31
N LYS A 36 10.36 43.26 -9.19
CA LYS A 36 9.96 42.63 -7.95
C LYS A 36 8.70 41.85 -8.33
N ASP A 37 8.86 40.59 -8.74
CA ASP A 37 7.77 39.63 -8.76
C ASP A 37 7.49 39.28 -7.30
N THR A 38 6.93 40.27 -6.61
CA THR A 38 6.24 40.10 -5.35
C THR A 38 4.81 39.78 -5.71
N LEU A 39 4.58 38.51 -5.95
CA LEU A 39 3.34 37.76 -5.79
C LEU A 39 3.75 36.31 -5.97
N SER A 40 4.46 35.73 -4.99
CA SER A 40 4.68 34.28 -4.99
C SER A 40 3.33 33.65 -4.69
N GLU A 41 2.58 33.32 -5.74
CA GLU A 41 1.45 32.42 -5.59
C GLU A 41 1.89 31.22 -4.75
N PRO A 42 1.04 30.75 -3.81
CA PRO A 42 1.38 29.60 -3.00
C PRO A 42 1.77 28.42 -3.90
N ILE A 43 2.86 27.75 -3.55
CA ILE A 43 3.41 26.64 -4.33
C ILE A 43 2.33 25.57 -4.52
N ASN A 44 1.95 25.29 -5.76
CA ASN A 44 1.11 24.13 -6.07
C ASN A 44 1.99 22.89 -6.23
N PHE A 45 2.20 22.14 -5.15
CA PHE A 45 3.10 20.98 -5.16
C PHE A 45 2.70 19.89 -6.18
N LEU A 46 1.44 19.83 -6.61
CA LEU A 46 0.91 18.87 -7.59
C LEU A 46 1.09 19.30 -9.07
N ASP A 47 1.74 20.43 -9.36
CA ASP A 47 2.01 20.85 -10.74
C ASP A 47 2.89 19.81 -11.47
N LEU A 48 2.49 19.42 -12.69
CA LEU A 48 3.16 18.41 -13.50
C LEU A 48 4.64 18.73 -13.74
N LYS A 49 5.03 20.01 -13.75
CA LYS A 49 6.43 20.40 -13.95
C LYS A 49 7.35 19.91 -12.82
N TYR A 50 6.80 19.63 -11.64
CA TYR A 50 7.55 19.13 -10.49
C TYR A 50 7.67 17.60 -10.46
N GLN A 51 6.88 16.89 -11.26
CA GLN A 51 6.81 15.42 -11.28
C GLN A 51 7.76 14.78 -12.32
N LYS A 52 8.67 15.58 -12.92
CA LYS A 52 9.53 15.13 -14.03
C LYS A 52 10.48 13.98 -13.66
N LYS A 53 10.93 13.93 -12.41
CA LYS A 53 11.78 12.82 -11.90
C LYS A 53 10.98 11.54 -11.62
N GLY A 54 9.66 11.61 -11.73
CA GLY A 54 8.76 10.47 -11.54
C GLY A 54 8.47 10.17 -10.08
N TYR A 55 7.67 9.12 -9.91
CA TYR A 55 7.27 8.59 -8.62
C TYR A 55 8.14 7.40 -8.23
N SER A 56 8.34 7.22 -6.93
CA SER A 56 9.06 6.09 -6.36
C SER A 56 8.46 5.68 -5.02
N ILE A 57 8.78 4.47 -4.59
CA ILE A 57 8.55 4.01 -3.22
C ILE A 57 9.92 4.05 -2.52
N PRO A 58 10.09 4.81 -1.41
CA PRO A 58 11.36 4.90 -0.70
C PRO A 58 11.81 3.52 -0.23
N ASP A 59 13.10 3.23 -0.33
CA ASP A 59 13.67 1.99 0.21
C ASP A 59 13.79 2.14 1.74
N ASN A 60 12.73 1.81 2.47
CA ASN A 60 12.73 1.85 3.92
C ASN A 60 12.57 0.43 4.49
N LEU A 61 13.66 -0.08 5.09
CA LEU A 61 13.75 -1.39 5.73
C LEU A 61 12.78 -1.59 6.91
N THR A 62 12.15 -0.52 7.41
CA THR A 62 11.14 -0.60 8.50
C THR A 62 9.73 -0.95 8.02
N GLY A 63 9.46 -0.96 6.70
CA GLY A 63 8.20 -1.42 6.13
C GLY A 63 7.10 -0.35 5.98
N ASN A 64 7.38 0.90 6.34
CA ASN A 64 6.47 2.04 6.15
C ASN A 64 6.70 2.69 4.78
N LEU A 65 6.24 2.00 3.74
CA LEU A 65 6.44 2.36 2.35
C LEU A 65 5.23 3.16 1.85
N ASN A 66 5.43 4.42 1.48
CA ASN A 66 4.40 5.22 0.81
C ASN A 66 4.98 5.75 -0.50
N PRO A 67 4.21 5.73 -1.60
CA PRO A 67 4.63 6.36 -2.83
C PRO A 67 4.87 7.85 -2.65
N SER A 68 5.91 8.35 -3.28
CA SER A 68 6.22 9.77 -3.28
C SER A 68 6.92 10.21 -4.55
N TYR A 69 7.01 11.52 -4.75
CA TYR A 69 7.95 12.13 -5.67
C TYR A 69 8.62 13.32 -5.01
N SER A 70 9.79 13.68 -5.51
CA SER A 70 10.61 14.75 -4.95
C SER A 70 11.00 15.75 -6.03
N PHE A 71 11.05 17.02 -5.63
CA PHE A 71 11.47 18.12 -6.49
C PHE A 71 12.52 18.97 -5.78
N PHE A 72 13.47 19.47 -6.55
CA PHE A 72 14.50 20.41 -6.10
C PHE A 72 14.69 21.47 -7.19
N ASP A 73 14.73 22.73 -6.76
CA ASP A 73 15.17 23.87 -7.56
C ASP A 73 15.91 24.84 -6.65
N ILE A 74 17.12 25.25 -7.05
CA ILE A 74 18.01 26.08 -6.22
C ILE A 74 17.39 27.44 -5.84
N ASN A 75 16.46 27.95 -6.66
CA ASN A 75 15.80 29.24 -6.45
C ASN A 75 14.49 29.14 -5.68
N MET A 76 14.04 27.92 -5.35
CA MET A 76 12.79 27.65 -4.66
C MET A 76 13.05 26.88 -3.36
N GLY A 77 13.81 25.80 -3.43
CA GLY A 77 14.06 24.88 -2.35
C GLY A 77 13.82 23.44 -2.79
N CYS A 78 13.49 22.57 -1.85
CA CYS A 78 13.14 21.18 -2.15
C CYS A 78 11.87 20.75 -1.43
N PHE A 79 11.18 19.79 -2.00
CA PHE A 79 10.07 19.15 -1.32
C PHE A 79 9.88 17.70 -1.75
N THR A 80 9.25 16.93 -0.87
CA THR A 80 8.65 15.64 -1.18
C THR A 80 7.13 15.77 -1.16
N VAL A 81 6.45 15.01 -2.01
CA VAL A 81 4.99 14.83 -1.94
C VAL A 81 4.72 13.35 -1.70
N ASP A 82 4.15 13.06 -0.54
CA ASP A 82 3.90 11.72 -0.03
C ASP A 82 2.41 11.39 -0.11
N TYR A 83 2.10 10.19 -0.59
CA TYR A 83 0.74 9.67 -0.70
C TYR A 83 0.48 8.66 0.41
N ILE A 84 -0.16 9.11 1.48
CA ILE A 84 -0.41 8.30 2.67
C ILE A 84 -1.83 7.73 2.60
N GLY A 85 -1.94 6.40 2.57
CA GLY A 85 -3.23 5.73 2.55
C GLY A 85 -4.12 6.14 3.73
N LYS A 86 -5.35 6.58 3.45
CA LYS A 86 -6.33 6.98 4.47
C LYS A 86 -6.71 5.82 5.38
N THR A 87 -6.77 4.61 4.81
CA THR A 87 -7.08 3.37 5.52
C THR A 87 -5.85 2.49 5.66
N LYS A 88 -5.88 1.55 6.61
CA LYS A 88 -4.82 0.54 6.76
C LYS A 88 -4.61 -0.26 5.46
N LYS A 89 -5.70 -0.66 4.80
CA LYS A 89 -5.65 -1.37 3.50
C LYS A 89 -4.85 -0.61 2.43
N GLU A 90 -5.02 0.70 2.36
CA GLU A 90 -4.31 1.53 1.36
C GLU A 90 -2.83 1.73 1.73
N ARG A 91 -2.50 1.73 3.02
CA ARG A 91 -1.10 1.75 3.47
C ARG A 91 -0.42 0.40 3.23
N ASP A 92 -1.09 -0.69 3.60
CA ASP A 92 -0.59 -2.06 3.44
C ASP A 92 -0.42 -2.45 1.98
N PHE A 93 -1.25 -1.90 1.07
CA PHE A 93 -1.12 -2.15 -0.37
C PHE A 93 0.28 -1.82 -0.91
N TRP A 94 0.98 -0.85 -0.32
CA TRP A 94 2.35 -0.48 -0.70
C TRP A 94 3.41 -1.19 0.13
N ASN A 95 3.03 -2.09 1.03
CA ASN A 95 3.96 -2.87 1.84
C ASN A 95 4.50 -4.06 1.03
N ILE A 96 5.81 -4.27 1.06
CA ILE A 96 6.47 -5.42 0.41
C ILE A 96 5.97 -6.76 0.97
N LYS A 97 5.54 -6.78 2.23
CA LYS A 97 5.01 -7.99 2.89
C LYS A 97 3.57 -8.32 2.50
N ASP A 98 2.86 -7.40 1.85
CA ASP A 98 1.49 -7.67 1.38
C ASP A 98 1.54 -8.46 0.07
N SER A 99 1.28 -9.77 0.17
CA SER A 99 1.19 -10.68 -0.98
C SER A 99 0.00 -10.39 -1.90
N SER A 100 -0.90 -9.47 -1.53
CA SER A 100 -1.97 -8.97 -2.40
C SER A 100 -1.73 -7.53 -2.88
N GLY A 101 -0.62 -6.93 -2.46
CA GLY A 101 -0.27 -5.53 -2.68
C GLY A 101 0.47 -5.28 -4.00
N TYR A 102 0.99 -4.07 -4.12
CA TYR A 102 1.73 -3.57 -5.28
C TYR A 102 2.90 -4.48 -5.69
N PHE A 103 3.58 -5.05 -4.69
CA PHE A 103 4.79 -5.86 -4.85
C PHE A 103 4.52 -7.36 -5.05
N ASN A 104 3.25 -7.78 -5.19
CA ASN A 104 2.89 -9.19 -5.31
C ASN A 104 3.67 -9.90 -6.44
N ASN A 105 4.52 -10.86 -6.06
CA ASN A 105 5.36 -11.71 -6.91
C ASN A 105 6.43 -10.98 -7.75
N ASP A 106 6.71 -9.71 -7.48
CA ASP A 106 7.71 -8.93 -8.20
C ASP A 106 8.91 -8.59 -7.29
N PHE A 107 10.08 -8.34 -7.89
CA PHE A 107 11.27 -7.89 -7.15
C PHE A 107 11.09 -6.45 -6.67
N PRO A 108 11.03 -6.19 -5.34
CA PRO A 108 10.64 -4.89 -4.80
C PRO A 108 11.49 -3.72 -5.28
N GLU A 109 12.81 -3.91 -5.39
CA GLU A 109 13.75 -2.87 -5.82
C GLU A 109 13.46 -2.34 -7.24
N ASN A 110 12.99 -3.22 -8.13
CA ASN A 110 12.64 -2.87 -9.50
C ASN A 110 11.27 -2.18 -9.56
N GLU A 111 10.29 -2.73 -8.84
CA GLU A 111 8.93 -2.19 -8.83
C GLU A 111 8.84 -0.82 -8.15
N ALA A 112 9.65 -0.59 -7.10
CA ALA A 112 9.70 0.66 -6.36
C ALA A 112 10.09 1.86 -7.24
N LYS A 113 10.71 1.62 -8.41
CA LYS A 113 11.15 2.64 -9.38
C LYS A 113 10.24 2.75 -10.60
N LYS A 114 9.19 1.92 -10.73
CA LYS A 114 8.25 1.96 -11.86
C LYS A 114 7.28 3.14 -11.76
N SER A 115 7.82 4.34 -11.95
CA SER A 115 7.11 5.63 -11.85
C SER A 115 5.75 5.67 -12.55
N ASN A 116 5.65 5.16 -13.79
CA ASN A 116 4.38 5.15 -14.54
C ASN A 116 3.32 4.28 -13.84
N ARG A 117 3.68 3.06 -13.41
CA ARG A 117 2.76 2.13 -12.73
C ARG A 117 2.27 2.72 -11.40
N ILE A 118 3.20 3.31 -10.62
CA ILE A 118 2.87 3.98 -9.36
C ILE A 118 1.90 5.13 -9.61
N ARG A 119 2.21 6.00 -10.57
CA ARG A 119 1.36 7.15 -10.93
C ARG A 119 -0.03 6.72 -11.36
N ASP A 120 -0.16 5.69 -12.19
CA ASP A 120 -1.45 5.24 -12.72
C ASP A 120 -2.35 4.69 -11.60
N ILE A 121 -1.77 3.96 -10.63
CA ILE A 121 -2.49 3.50 -9.44
C ILE A 121 -2.92 4.67 -8.56
N LEU A 122 -2.01 5.61 -8.27
CA LEU A 122 -2.32 6.80 -7.46
C LEU A 122 -3.41 7.67 -8.09
N ASN A 123 -3.40 7.82 -9.42
CA ASN A 123 -4.43 8.56 -10.15
C ASN A 123 -5.80 7.86 -10.06
N THR A 124 -5.83 6.54 -10.19
CA THR A 124 -7.07 5.74 -10.13
C THR A 124 -7.67 5.71 -8.72
N ARG A 125 -6.83 5.81 -7.69
CA ARG A 125 -7.22 5.68 -6.28
C ARG A 125 -7.02 6.97 -5.48
N LYS A 126 -6.93 8.13 -6.13
CA LYS A 126 -6.48 9.39 -5.54
C LYS A 126 -7.22 9.78 -4.27
N ASP A 127 -8.54 9.57 -4.24
CA ASP A 127 -9.39 9.93 -3.11
C ASP A 127 -9.14 9.07 -1.86
N ASN A 128 -8.42 7.96 -2.00
CA ASN A 128 -8.08 7.07 -0.90
C ASN A 128 -6.80 7.50 -0.15
N TYR A 129 -6.16 8.59 -0.55
CA TYR A 129 -4.89 9.06 0.01
C TYR A 129 -5.00 10.46 0.63
N TYR A 130 -4.33 10.65 1.76
CA TYR A 130 -3.86 11.97 2.17
C TYR A 130 -2.63 12.31 1.34
N ILE A 131 -2.61 13.51 0.75
CA ILE A 131 -1.46 14.00 -0.02
C ILE A 131 -0.77 15.05 0.84
N ILE A 132 0.46 14.76 1.24
CA ILE A 132 1.25 15.60 2.16
C ILE A 132 2.48 16.11 1.42
N ALA A 133 2.78 17.41 1.57
CA ALA A 133 4.01 17.99 1.06
C ALA A 133 4.94 18.38 2.22
N ASN A 134 6.20 17.95 2.16
CA ASN A 134 7.25 18.32 3.10
C ASN A 134 8.23 19.27 2.40
N TYR A 135 8.13 20.56 2.69
CA TYR A 135 8.86 21.62 1.99
C TYR A 135 10.00 22.19 2.83
N LEU A 136 11.19 22.28 2.23
CA LEU A 136 12.36 22.99 2.73
C LEU A 136 12.65 24.18 1.80
N ASP A 137 12.63 25.38 2.36
CA ASP A 137 12.88 26.62 1.63
C ASP A 137 14.36 26.77 1.27
N LYS A 138 14.65 27.33 0.09
CA LYS A 138 16.04 27.55 -0.39
C LYS A 138 16.94 28.28 0.60
N LYS A 139 16.38 29.16 1.45
CA LYS A 139 17.16 29.93 2.43
C LYS A 139 17.89 29.03 3.44
N TYR A 140 17.47 27.77 3.56
CA TYR A 140 18.07 26.77 4.44
C TYR A 140 19.03 25.82 3.71
N ILE A 141 19.22 25.97 2.39
CA ILE A 141 20.07 25.11 1.57
C ILE A 141 21.45 25.76 1.41
N GLN A 142 22.51 24.98 1.63
CA GLN A 142 23.90 25.40 1.55
C GLN A 142 24.73 24.42 0.73
N ASN A 143 25.88 24.86 0.24
CA ASN A 143 26.89 24.02 -0.42
C ASN A 143 26.33 23.10 -1.53
N PHE A 144 25.39 23.59 -2.33
CA PHE A 144 24.80 22.79 -3.41
C PHE A 144 25.86 22.44 -4.45
N ASP A 145 26.10 21.13 -4.63
CA ASP A 145 26.94 20.61 -5.71
C ASP A 145 26.07 20.31 -6.94
N VAL A 146 26.31 21.06 -8.01
CA VAL A 146 25.60 20.93 -9.29
C VAL A 146 25.83 19.56 -9.94
N THR A 147 26.95 18.90 -9.62
CA THR A 147 27.36 17.62 -10.23
C THR A 147 26.61 16.45 -9.61
N SER A 148 26.63 16.34 -8.28
CA SER A 148 25.94 15.26 -7.55
C SER A 148 24.46 15.56 -7.28
N GLY A 149 24.09 16.84 -7.24
CA GLY A 149 22.77 17.28 -6.79
C GLY A 149 22.63 17.27 -5.26
N GLU A 150 23.71 17.05 -4.53
CA GLU A 150 23.74 17.06 -3.07
C GLU A 150 23.80 18.48 -2.52
N PHE A 151 23.29 18.66 -1.30
CA PHE A 151 23.33 19.93 -0.59
C PHE A 151 23.30 19.70 0.92
N ASP A 152 23.86 20.67 1.63
CA ASP A 152 23.76 20.77 3.09
C ASP A 152 22.53 21.57 3.48
N ILE A 153 22.07 21.39 4.72
CA ILE A 153 21.02 22.21 5.32
C ILE A 153 21.55 22.95 6.55
N THR A 154 21.06 24.16 6.80
CA THR A 154 21.45 24.93 7.98
C THR A 154 21.00 24.24 9.28
N GLU A 155 21.71 24.48 10.40
CA GLU A 155 21.35 23.89 11.71
C GLU A 155 19.95 24.27 12.20
N ASN A 156 19.46 25.44 11.80
CA ASN A 156 18.13 25.95 12.11
C ASN A 156 17.12 25.71 10.97
N ALA A 157 17.42 24.82 10.03
CA ALA A 157 16.56 24.52 8.90
C ALA A 157 15.18 24.07 9.36
N GLU A 158 14.15 24.78 8.94
CA GLU A 158 12.76 24.44 9.21
C GLU A 158 12.08 23.88 7.97
N ARG A 159 11.27 22.83 8.18
CA ARG A 159 10.40 22.22 7.19
C ARG A 159 8.96 22.56 7.47
N LYS A 160 8.24 22.89 6.40
CA LYS A 160 6.81 23.15 6.43
C LYS A 160 6.07 21.96 5.84
N ILE A 161 5.14 21.42 6.62
CA ILE A 161 4.35 20.24 6.26
C ILE A 161 2.95 20.70 5.89
N TYR A 162 2.53 20.41 4.67
CA TYR A 162 1.24 20.81 4.14
C TYR A 162 0.35 19.60 3.84
N LEU A 163 -0.95 19.75 4.04
CA LEU A 163 -1.99 18.82 3.60
C LEU A 163 -2.73 19.39 2.39
N TYR A 164 -2.92 18.56 1.37
CA TYR A 164 -3.78 18.88 0.24
C TYR A 164 -5.26 18.75 0.62
N LEU A 165 -6.06 19.79 0.35
CA LEU A 165 -7.50 19.82 0.59
C LEU A 165 -8.35 19.64 -0.68
N GLY A 166 -7.72 19.46 -1.84
CA GLY A 166 -8.41 19.48 -3.14
C GLY A 166 -8.37 20.85 -3.81
N ASN A 167 -8.64 20.89 -5.12
CA ASN A 167 -8.74 22.13 -5.91
C ASN A 167 -7.54 23.09 -5.74
N ASN A 168 -6.32 22.54 -5.71
CA ASN A 168 -5.06 23.29 -5.50
C ASN A 168 -4.98 24.03 -4.16
N LYS A 169 -5.81 23.67 -3.17
CA LYS A 169 -5.76 24.22 -1.82
C LYS A 169 -4.88 23.36 -0.93
N TRP A 170 -4.02 24.04 -0.18
CA TRP A 170 -3.10 23.44 0.78
C TRP A 170 -3.26 24.09 2.15
N GLU A 171 -3.20 23.28 3.18
CA GLU A 171 -3.26 23.70 4.58
C GLU A 171 -1.93 23.40 5.25
N LEU A 172 -1.33 24.40 5.92
CA LEU A 172 -0.13 24.18 6.71
C LEU A 172 -0.50 23.42 7.99
N LEU A 173 0.02 22.20 8.15
CA LEU A 173 -0.18 21.39 9.37
C LEU A 173 0.85 21.71 10.44
N LYS A 174 2.12 21.94 10.06
CA LYS A 174 3.21 22.17 11.02
C LYS A 174 4.42 22.85 10.37
N SER A 175 5.08 23.72 11.13
CA SER A 175 6.49 24.10 10.91
C SER A 175 7.34 23.40 11.97
N ILE A 176 8.40 22.71 11.57
CA ILE A 176 9.24 21.91 12.47
C ILE A 176 10.70 22.00 12.03
N LYS A 177 11.65 22.00 12.97
CA LYS A 177 13.07 21.91 12.60
C LYS A 177 13.35 20.57 11.94
N SER A 178 14.18 20.56 10.91
CA SER A 178 14.49 19.36 10.14
C SER A 178 15.04 18.23 11.02
N LYS A 179 15.86 18.59 12.02
CA LYS A 179 16.42 17.65 13.00
C LYS A 179 15.42 17.05 13.99
N ASP A 180 14.24 17.67 14.12
CA ASP A 180 13.20 17.23 15.06
C ASP A 180 12.14 16.35 14.34
N ILE A 181 12.31 16.07 13.04
CA ILE A 181 11.47 15.11 12.31
C ILE A 181 11.90 13.69 12.71
N PRO A 182 10.99 12.86 13.24
CA PRO A 182 11.33 11.51 13.67
C PRO A 182 11.57 10.57 12.48
N GLU A 183 12.31 9.49 12.75
CA GLU A 183 12.62 8.45 11.75
C GLU A 183 11.36 7.74 11.23
N ASP A 184 10.39 7.45 12.10
CA ASP A 184 9.08 6.93 11.70
C ASP A 184 8.19 8.05 11.13
N TYR A 185 8.51 8.46 9.91
CA TYR A 185 7.85 9.55 9.22
C TYR A 185 6.36 9.28 8.95
N LEU A 186 5.98 8.03 8.69
CA LEU A 186 4.59 7.66 8.45
C LEU A 186 3.75 7.89 9.71
N LYS A 187 4.18 7.35 10.85
CA LYS A 187 3.50 7.55 12.13
C LYS A 187 3.39 9.04 12.47
N PHE A 188 4.48 9.76 12.28
CA PHE A 188 4.49 11.21 12.48
C PHE A 188 3.44 11.94 11.64
N CYS A 189 3.30 11.60 10.36
CA CYS A 189 2.28 12.19 9.51
C CYS A 189 0.85 11.84 9.96
N LEU A 190 0.59 10.59 10.36
CA LEU A 190 -0.71 10.17 10.87
C LEU A 190 -1.06 10.90 12.18
N ASP A 191 -0.11 11.05 13.09
CA ASP A 191 -0.28 11.80 14.34
C ASP A 191 -0.55 13.29 14.07
N LEU A 192 0.11 13.89 13.06
CA LEU A 192 -0.19 15.26 12.62
C LEU A 192 -1.61 15.38 12.08
N LEU A 193 -2.04 14.46 11.23
CA LEU A 193 -3.40 14.47 10.67
C LEU A 193 -4.44 14.31 11.77
N LYS A 194 -4.20 13.42 12.74
CA LYS A 194 -5.05 13.23 13.91
C LYS A 194 -5.09 14.47 14.80
N GLY A 195 -3.94 15.04 15.15
CA GLY A 195 -3.84 16.25 15.97
C GLY A 195 -4.49 17.48 15.34
N ASN A 196 -4.61 17.51 14.01
CA ASN A 196 -5.30 18.56 13.25
C ASN A 196 -6.77 18.19 12.90
N GLY A 197 -7.34 17.16 13.53
CA GLY A 197 -8.75 16.76 13.37
C GLY A 197 -9.12 16.25 11.98
N LYS A 198 -8.14 15.86 11.15
CA LYS A 198 -8.36 15.33 9.79
C LYS A 198 -8.71 13.85 9.81
N ILE A 199 -8.25 13.15 10.85
CA ILE A 199 -8.66 11.80 11.19
C ILE A 199 -9.58 11.95 12.40
N GLN A 200 -10.85 11.57 12.24
CA GLN A 200 -11.75 11.42 13.38
C GLN A 200 -11.43 10.09 14.06
N ASP A 201 -11.35 10.10 15.40
CA ASP A 201 -11.38 8.86 16.17
C ASP A 201 -12.73 8.19 15.94
N ASN A 202 -12.84 7.38 14.89
CA ASN A 202 -13.80 6.30 14.90
C ASN A 202 -13.42 5.44 16.09
N LYS A 203 -14.27 5.41 17.11
CA LYS A 203 -14.15 4.58 18.31
C LYS A 203 -14.05 3.07 18.03
N ASP A 204 -13.91 2.64 16.78
CA ASP A 204 -13.79 1.26 16.34
C ASP A 204 -12.53 0.94 15.51
N GLU A 205 -11.54 1.84 15.39
CA GLU A 205 -10.19 1.42 14.98
C GLU A 205 -9.28 1.32 16.21
N LYS A 206 -9.51 0.25 16.99
CA LYS A 206 -8.35 -0.39 17.63
C LYS A 206 -7.37 -0.66 16.50
N LEU A 207 -6.14 -0.22 16.70
CA LEU A 207 -4.96 -0.68 15.96
C LEU A 207 -5.01 -2.21 15.96
N SER A 208 -5.65 -2.80 14.94
CA SER A 208 -5.59 -4.23 14.71
C SER A 208 -4.18 -4.46 14.19
N ASP A 209 -3.29 -4.75 15.13
CA ASP A 209 -2.35 -5.83 14.95
C ASP A 209 -3.05 -6.88 14.08
N SER A 210 -2.41 -7.28 12.99
CA SER A 210 -2.87 -8.39 12.15
C SER A 210 -3.58 -9.42 13.03
N ILE A 211 -4.85 -9.73 12.76
CA ILE A 211 -5.51 -10.86 13.43
C ILE A 211 -4.67 -12.09 13.06
N VAL A 212 -3.74 -12.44 13.95
CA VAL A 212 -2.90 -13.62 13.79
C VAL A 212 -3.78 -14.77 14.25
N PHE A 213 -4.41 -15.45 13.29
CA PHE A 213 -5.07 -16.70 13.61
C PHE A 213 -4.03 -17.64 14.24
N PRO A 214 -4.36 -18.30 15.36
CA PRO A 214 -3.52 -19.39 15.85
C PRO A 214 -3.38 -20.43 14.74
N LYS A 215 -2.19 -21.06 14.65
CA LYS A 215 -1.77 -21.97 13.57
C LYS A 215 -2.84 -22.98 13.10
N ILE A 216 -3.73 -23.38 14.00
CA ILE A 216 -4.97 -24.10 13.70
C ILE A 216 -6.04 -23.57 14.66
N SER A 217 -7.21 -23.20 14.15
CA SER A 217 -8.35 -22.77 14.96
C SER A 217 -9.63 -23.50 14.57
N ARG A 218 -10.44 -23.88 15.57
CA ARG A 218 -11.73 -24.54 15.39
C ARG A 218 -12.84 -23.57 15.72
N TRP A 219 -13.85 -23.49 14.86
CA TRP A 219 -14.98 -22.57 14.99
C TRP A 219 -16.29 -23.32 14.81
N SER A 220 -17.29 -23.00 15.64
CA SER A 220 -18.62 -23.57 15.55
C SER A 220 -19.67 -22.54 16.00
N SER A 221 -20.93 -22.76 15.60
CA SER A 221 -22.07 -22.05 16.18
C SER A 221 -22.42 -22.57 17.59
N ASP A 222 -22.01 -23.80 17.90
CA ASP A 222 -22.16 -24.43 19.21
C ASP A 222 -20.94 -25.32 19.51
N CYS A 223 -20.16 -24.93 20.52
CA CYS A 223 -18.95 -25.65 20.93
C CYS A 223 -19.23 -26.76 21.97
N ASN A 224 -20.47 -26.91 22.45
CA ASN A 224 -20.80 -27.82 23.56
C ASN A 224 -21.37 -29.18 23.10
N GLN A 225 -21.62 -29.37 21.80
CA GLN A 225 -22.23 -30.60 21.29
C GLN A 225 -21.21 -31.52 20.63
N GLU A 226 -20.69 -32.50 21.38
CA GLU A 226 -19.72 -33.48 20.84
C GLU A 226 -20.32 -34.42 19.79
N GLU A 227 -21.63 -34.67 19.85
CA GLU A 227 -22.35 -35.70 19.09
C GLU A 227 -22.86 -35.21 17.71
N TYR A 228 -22.98 -33.89 17.51
CA TYR A 228 -23.45 -33.26 16.26
C TYR A 228 -22.56 -32.11 15.81
N ARG A 229 -21.24 -32.29 15.92
CA ARG A 229 -20.25 -31.25 15.65
C ARG A 229 -20.35 -30.72 14.22
N LYS A 230 -20.50 -29.39 14.14
CA LYS A 230 -20.49 -28.59 12.92
C LYS A 230 -19.30 -27.66 13.03
N ASP A 231 -18.14 -28.18 12.68
CA ASP A 231 -16.88 -27.49 12.90
C ASP A 231 -16.35 -26.93 11.58
N ILE A 232 -15.84 -25.72 11.65
CA ILE A 232 -14.90 -25.18 10.67
C ILE A 232 -13.52 -25.26 11.31
N ILE A 233 -12.62 -25.98 10.66
CA ILE A 233 -11.21 -26.03 11.03
C ILE A 233 -10.47 -25.15 10.03
N ILE A 234 -9.91 -24.06 10.55
CA ILE A 234 -9.09 -23.12 9.78
C ILE A 234 -7.63 -23.46 10.12
N GLU A 235 -6.93 -24.05 9.16
CA GLU A 235 -5.49 -24.33 9.23
C GLU A 235 -4.71 -23.18 8.58
N THR A 236 -3.68 -22.66 9.25
CA THR A 236 -3.08 -21.38 8.84
C THR A 236 -2.27 -21.49 7.55
N ASN A 237 -2.87 -20.97 6.48
CA ASN A 237 -2.33 -19.94 5.58
C ASN A 237 -3.48 -19.24 4.82
N ILE A 238 -4.67 -19.09 5.44
CA ILE A 238 -5.94 -18.47 4.95
C ILE A 238 -6.38 -18.87 3.53
N ASN A 239 -5.65 -19.71 2.80
CA ASN A 239 -5.99 -20.12 1.45
C ASN A 239 -6.83 -21.39 1.45
N ASN A 240 -6.82 -22.16 2.54
CA ASN A 240 -7.56 -23.40 2.67
C ASN A 240 -8.28 -23.47 4.02
N VAL A 241 -9.50 -24.00 4.01
CA VAL A 241 -10.32 -24.28 5.19
C VAL A 241 -10.90 -25.68 5.05
N GLN A 242 -10.99 -26.41 6.15
CA GLN A 242 -11.75 -27.65 6.20
C GLN A 242 -13.09 -27.40 6.89
N PHE A 243 -14.17 -27.77 6.19
CA PHE A 243 -15.51 -27.81 6.74
C PHE A 243 -15.83 -29.25 7.12
N SER A 244 -16.29 -29.46 8.35
CA SER A 244 -16.70 -30.78 8.83
C SER A 244 -18.07 -30.67 9.49
N ILE A 245 -19.10 -31.18 8.80
CA ILE A 245 -20.46 -31.26 9.31
C ILE A 245 -20.77 -32.74 9.51
N TYR A 246 -20.78 -33.16 10.77
CA TYR A 246 -21.00 -34.55 11.13
C TYR A 246 -22.31 -35.08 10.51
N GLY A 247 -22.23 -36.24 9.86
CA GLY A 247 -23.36 -36.88 9.19
C GLY A 247 -23.81 -36.22 7.87
N ARG A 248 -23.12 -35.18 7.36
CA ARG A 248 -23.40 -34.60 6.03
C ARG A 248 -22.21 -34.65 5.08
N PHE A 249 -21.10 -33.99 5.42
CA PHE A 249 -19.89 -33.98 4.58
C PHE A 249 -18.69 -33.42 5.35
N SER A 250 -17.48 -33.80 4.91
CA SER A 250 -16.24 -33.12 5.29
C SER A 250 -15.44 -32.76 4.05
N MET A 251 -15.17 -31.48 3.84
CA MET A 251 -14.53 -30.99 2.62
C MET A 251 -13.44 -29.96 2.90
N ASN A 252 -12.45 -29.98 2.02
CA ASN A 252 -11.50 -28.90 1.89
C ASN A 252 -12.07 -27.85 0.94
N ALA A 253 -11.86 -26.60 1.28
CA ALA A 253 -12.25 -25.47 0.47
C ALA A 253 -11.08 -24.50 0.32
N GLN A 254 -10.94 -23.95 -0.87
CA GLN A 254 -10.06 -22.83 -1.13
C GLN A 254 -10.77 -21.53 -0.78
N LEU A 255 -10.13 -20.68 0.02
CA LEU A 255 -10.59 -19.32 0.29
C LEU A 255 -10.01 -18.35 -0.74
N LYS A 256 -10.85 -17.47 -1.27
CA LYS A 256 -10.45 -16.32 -2.08
C LYS A 256 -10.90 -15.05 -1.38
N LYS A 257 -9.95 -14.17 -1.11
CA LYS A 257 -10.20 -12.91 -0.41
C LYS A 257 -11.00 -11.97 -1.32
N ILE A 258 -12.13 -11.47 -0.84
CA ILE A 258 -12.97 -10.48 -1.55
C ILE A 258 -12.99 -9.11 -0.86
N ASN A 259 -12.67 -9.06 0.45
CA ASN A 259 -12.46 -7.80 1.19
C ASN A 259 -11.42 -8.00 2.31
N THR A 260 -11.12 -6.95 3.09
CA THR A 260 -10.14 -6.95 4.19
C THR A 260 -10.29 -8.18 5.09
N ASP A 261 -11.52 -8.45 5.50
CA ASP A 261 -11.87 -9.51 6.44
C ASP A 261 -12.90 -10.50 5.87
N LYS A 262 -13.17 -10.41 4.56
CA LYS A 262 -14.21 -11.23 3.91
C LYS A 262 -13.63 -12.08 2.80
N TYR A 263 -14.00 -13.35 2.80
CA TYR A 263 -13.51 -14.39 1.91
C TYR A 263 -14.70 -15.14 1.32
N GLU A 264 -14.62 -15.46 0.04
CA GLU A 264 -15.43 -16.51 -0.56
C GLU A 264 -14.72 -17.85 -0.39
N PHE A 265 -15.46 -18.92 -0.18
CA PHE A 265 -14.89 -20.27 -0.17
C PHE A 265 -15.45 -21.11 -1.32
N TYR A 266 -14.56 -21.87 -1.94
CA TYR A 266 -14.78 -22.71 -3.11
C TYR A 266 -14.40 -24.13 -2.74
N PHE A 267 -15.24 -25.12 -3.03
CA PHE A 267 -14.86 -26.51 -2.78
C PHE A 267 -13.74 -26.94 -3.74
N THR A 268 -12.89 -27.87 -3.32
CA THR A 268 -11.79 -28.39 -4.15
C THR A 268 -12.25 -29.57 -5.01
N ASP A 269 -11.42 -29.95 -5.98
CA ASP A 269 -11.70 -31.08 -6.89
C ASP A 269 -11.74 -32.44 -6.19
N PHE A 270 -11.34 -32.48 -4.90
CA PHE A 270 -11.38 -33.68 -4.10
C PHE A 270 -12.76 -33.86 -3.48
N PRO A 271 -13.43 -35.00 -3.73
CA PRO A 271 -14.72 -35.27 -3.12
C PRO A 271 -14.57 -35.37 -1.58
N PRO A 272 -15.63 -35.03 -0.82
CA PRO A 272 -15.65 -35.12 0.64
C PRO A 272 -15.30 -36.52 1.15
N ILE A 273 -14.67 -36.58 2.33
CA ILE A 273 -14.17 -37.83 2.94
C ILE A 273 -15.30 -38.68 3.60
N ILE A 274 -16.55 -38.22 3.54
CA ILE A 274 -17.75 -38.82 4.18
C ILE A 274 -18.83 -39.00 3.09
N PRO A 275 -19.77 -39.97 3.21
CA PRO A 275 -20.88 -40.11 2.26
C PRO A 275 -21.52 -38.76 1.93
N LEU A 276 -21.46 -38.42 0.65
CA LEU A 276 -22.09 -37.23 0.08
C LEU A 276 -23.62 -37.35 0.17
N PRO A 277 -24.34 -36.22 0.30
CA PRO A 277 -25.77 -36.19 0.06
C PRO A 277 -26.14 -36.82 -1.29
N ASP A 278 -27.30 -37.48 -1.38
CA ASP A 278 -27.70 -38.23 -2.60
C ASP A 278 -27.71 -37.37 -3.87
N ASN A 279 -28.07 -36.10 -3.73
CA ASN A 279 -28.07 -35.11 -4.82
C ASN A 279 -26.68 -34.56 -5.18
N MET A 280 -25.62 -35.02 -4.50
CA MET A 280 -24.22 -34.68 -4.74
C MET A 280 -23.37 -35.89 -5.14
N GLN A 281 -23.96 -37.09 -5.28
CA GLN A 281 -23.22 -38.33 -5.58
C GLN A 281 -22.38 -38.24 -6.87
N ILE A 282 -22.80 -37.44 -7.86
CA ILE A 282 -22.02 -37.12 -9.05
C ILE A 282 -21.26 -35.81 -8.78
N TRP A 283 -20.12 -35.89 -8.11
CA TRP A 283 -19.30 -34.72 -7.76
C TRP A 283 -18.91 -33.88 -8.99
N ASP A 284 -18.68 -34.54 -10.13
CA ASP A 284 -18.39 -33.91 -11.42
C ASP A 284 -19.51 -33.00 -11.93
N ASP A 285 -20.72 -33.09 -11.38
CA ASP A 285 -21.80 -32.17 -11.72
C ASP A 285 -21.75 -30.86 -10.95
N MET A 286 -20.85 -30.73 -9.97
CA MET A 286 -20.65 -29.51 -9.20
C MET A 286 -19.67 -28.55 -9.91
N ASP A 287 -19.86 -27.24 -9.72
CA ASP A 287 -19.00 -26.18 -10.25
C ASP A 287 -18.10 -25.58 -9.16
N ASN A 288 -16.83 -25.98 -9.17
CA ASN A 288 -15.79 -25.52 -8.24
C ASN A 288 -15.35 -24.06 -8.50
N THR A 289 -15.82 -23.44 -9.59
CA THR A 289 -15.56 -22.04 -9.91
C THR A 289 -16.60 -21.09 -9.32
N LYS A 290 -17.67 -21.63 -8.71
CA LYS A 290 -18.70 -20.86 -8.00
C LYS A 290 -18.49 -20.95 -6.48
N PRO A 291 -18.66 -19.84 -5.74
CA PRO A 291 -18.49 -19.85 -4.30
C PRO A 291 -19.64 -20.64 -3.63
N VAL A 292 -19.28 -21.42 -2.61
CA VAL A 292 -20.24 -22.15 -1.76
C VAL A 292 -20.78 -21.25 -0.64
N GLY A 293 -20.06 -20.18 -0.32
CA GLY A 293 -20.46 -19.18 0.67
C GLY A 293 -19.38 -18.14 0.91
N THR A 294 -19.59 -17.30 1.93
CA THR A 294 -18.61 -16.33 2.41
C THR A 294 -18.34 -16.48 3.89
N ILE A 295 -17.10 -16.20 4.31
CA ILE A 295 -16.71 -16.03 5.70
C ILE A 295 -16.24 -14.58 5.89
N GLU A 296 -16.78 -13.92 6.91
CA GLU A 296 -16.37 -12.59 7.34
C GLU A 296 -15.81 -12.65 8.77
N ILE A 297 -14.59 -12.15 8.93
CA ILE A 297 -13.85 -12.16 10.19
C ILE A 297 -14.16 -10.85 10.91
N VAL A 298 -15.00 -10.92 11.94
CA VAL A 298 -15.42 -9.72 12.67
C VAL A 298 -14.45 -9.39 13.81
N SER A 299 -13.90 -10.42 14.45
CA SER A 299 -12.88 -10.29 15.50
C SER A 299 -12.16 -11.63 15.71
N GLU A 300 -11.15 -11.65 16.59
CA GLU A 300 -10.51 -12.88 17.08
C GLU A 300 -11.47 -13.88 17.74
N SER A 301 -12.68 -13.43 18.09
CA SER A 301 -13.70 -14.22 18.79
C SER A 301 -14.98 -14.43 17.98
N LYS A 302 -15.06 -13.90 16.75
CA LYS A 302 -16.30 -13.93 15.97
C LYS A 302 -16.07 -14.01 14.47
N LEU A 303 -16.66 -15.03 13.86
CA LEU A 303 -16.83 -15.14 12.40
C LEU A 303 -18.31 -15.07 12.04
N ILE A 304 -18.60 -14.54 10.86
CA ILE A 304 -19.92 -14.63 10.22
C ILE A 304 -19.75 -15.50 8.97
N LEU A 305 -20.48 -16.59 8.91
CA LEU A 305 -20.55 -17.44 7.72
C LEU A 305 -21.89 -17.24 7.02
N ILE A 306 -21.85 -16.98 5.71
CA ILE A 306 -23.04 -16.99 4.85
C ILE A 306 -22.93 -18.19 3.92
N TRP A 307 -23.98 -19.00 3.86
CA TRP A 307 -24.02 -20.22 3.06
C TRP A 307 -24.87 -20.04 1.81
N PHE A 308 -24.30 -20.35 0.63
CA PHE A 308 -25.01 -20.31 -0.65
C PHE A 308 -25.39 -21.71 -1.15
N GLY A 309 -24.67 -22.76 -0.74
CA GLY A 309 -24.81 -24.12 -1.27
C GLY A 309 -23.97 -24.37 -2.52
N PHE A 310 -24.00 -25.60 -3.04
CA PHE A 310 -23.18 -26.04 -4.17
C PHE A 310 -23.86 -25.74 -5.49
N TYR A 311 -23.15 -25.11 -6.43
CA TYR A 311 -23.70 -24.86 -7.75
C TYR A 311 -23.67 -26.15 -8.60
N HIS A 312 -24.85 -26.63 -8.99
CA HIS A 312 -25.00 -27.83 -9.83
C HIS A 312 -25.07 -27.42 -11.30
N LYS A 313 -24.07 -27.83 -12.10
CA LYS A 313 -23.90 -27.43 -13.52
C LYS A 313 -25.10 -27.80 -14.40
N LYS A 314 -25.62 -29.04 -14.28
CA LYS A 314 -26.78 -29.50 -15.05
C LYS A 314 -28.08 -28.81 -14.66
N LEU A 315 -28.32 -28.61 -13.35
CA LEU A 315 -29.53 -27.96 -12.84
C LEU A 315 -29.47 -26.42 -12.92
N LYS A 316 -28.29 -25.85 -13.15
CA LYS A 316 -28.01 -24.41 -13.22
C LYS A 316 -28.45 -23.61 -11.99
N LYS A 317 -28.42 -24.24 -10.82
CA LYS A 317 -28.83 -23.64 -9.54
C LYS A 317 -28.00 -24.18 -8.38
N ASN A 318 -28.06 -23.48 -7.26
CA ASN A 318 -27.48 -23.96 -6.01
C ASN A 318 -28.36 -25.07 -5.40
N ILE A 319 -27.73 -26.12 -4.90
CA ILE A 319 -28.31 -27.20 -4.10
C ILE A 319 -27.69 -27.18 -2.70
N GLU A 320 -28.27 -27.92 -1.76
CA GLU A 320 -27.84 -27.89 -0.35
C GLU A 320 -27.78 -26.47 0.22
N THR A 321 -28.78 -25.63 -0.06
CA THR A 321 -28.76 -24.20 0.31
C THR A 321 -29.11 -23.93 1.78
N GLU A 322 -29.53 -24.94 2.53
CA GLU A 322 -29.77 -24.84 3.98
C GLU A 322 -28.43 -24.64 4.69
N ASN A 323 -28.28 -23.54 5.43
CA ASN A 323 -27.04 -23.27 6.15
C ASN A 323 -26.80 -24.36 7.21
N PRO A 324 -25.69 -25.11 7.11
CA PRO A 324 -25.46 -26.23 8.00
C PRO A 324 -25.17 -25.80 9.45
N PHE A 325 -24.73 -24.56 9.68
CA PHE A 325 -24.37 -24.02 10.99
C PHE A 325 -25.53 -23.34 11.71
N ASP A 326 -26.51 -22.80 10.98
CA ASP A 326 -27.76 -22.26 11.50
C ASP A 326 -28.89 -22.48 10.48
N LYS A 327 -29.76 -23.47 10.73
CA LYS A 327 -30.81 -23.86 9.79
C LYS A 327 -31.87 -22.77 9.56
N ASN A 328 -32.00 -21.84 10.50
CA ASN A 328 -33.02 -20.80 10.46
C ASN A 328 -32.54 -19.53 9.77
N ASN A 329 -31.21 -19.36 9.59
CA ASN A 329 -30.62 -18.13 9.09
C ASN A 329 -29.61 -18.39 7.97
N LEU A 330 -29.63 -17.51 6.95
CA LEU A 330 -28.62 -17.50 5.89
C LEU A 330 -27.21 -17.24 6.42
N ALA A 331 -27.12 -16.47 7.51
CA ALA A 331 -25.87 -16.13 8.18
C ALA A 331 -25.79 -16.85 9.54
N ALA A 332 -24.69 -17.58 9.77
CA ALA A 332 -24.36 -18.18 11.06
C ALA A 332 -23.24 -17.39 11.73
N VAL A 333 -23.39 -17.14 13.03
CA VAL A 333 -22.31 -16.59 13.86
C VAL A 333 -21.53 -17.75 14.45
N LEU A 334 -20.21 -17.76 14.24
CA LEU A 334 -19.32 -18.78 14.75
C LEU A 334 -18.36 -18.17 15.77
N VAL A 335 -18.07 -18.93 16.81
CA VAL A 335 -17.15 -18.59 17.88
C VAL A 335 -16.02 -19.61 17.93
N PRO A 336 -14.82 -19.24 18.43
CA PRO A 336 -13.72 -20.17 18.52
C PRO A 336 -14.02 -21.19 19.64
N CYS A 337 -13.95 -22.47 19.30
CA CYS A 337 -14.08 -23.55 20.28
C CYS A 337 -12.73 -23.77 20.95
N LYS A 338 -12.75 -23.80 22.29
CA LYS A 338 -11.57 -24.20 23.07
C LYS A 338 -11.26 -25.67 22.76
N LYS A 339 -9.97 -25.98 22.65
CA LYS A 339 -9.50 -27.36 22.51
C LYS A 339 -9.86 -28.19 23.73
#